data_AF-A0AAV3Q939-F1
#
_entry.id   AF-A0AAV3Q939-F1
#
_cell.length_a   1.000
_cell.length_b   1.000
_cell.length_c   1.000
_cell.angle_alpha   90.00
_cell.angle_beta   90.00
_cell.angle_gamma   90.00
#
_symmetry.space_group_name_H-M   'P 1'
#
loop_
_entity.id
_entity.type
_entity.pdbx_description
1 polymer ?
#
loop_
_entity_poly.entity_id
_entity_poly.type
_entity_poly.pdbx_seq_one_letter_code
_entity_poly.pdbx_strand_id
1 'polypeptide(L)'
;MCKRLKGAILIAPAISSWWPLLPEDLVKEAFEKKEPWMQWNLLMEYTKQRVYESVVRDYMVGFGEWEFEPLQLENPFPGIDGAVQLWQGGADEAVSVVLQRYMADRLPWIQYHEVPNVGHKFALEDGVKYQIFMSMIRGLIV
;
A
#
# COMPACT_ATOMS: atom_id res chain seq x y z
N MET A 1 -24.04 -16.46 -16.56
CA MET A 1 -23.83 -15.00 -16.48
C MET A 1 -22.35 -14.78 -16.14
N CYS A 2 -21.55 -14.25 -17.07
CA CYS A 2 -20.11 -14.04 -16.83
C CYS A 2 -19.89 -12.91 -15.82
N LYS A 3 -19.24 -13.21 -14.69
CA LYS A 3 -18.77 -12.20 -13.74
C LYS A 3 -17.43 -11.67 -14.26
N ARG A 4 -17.39 -10.38 -14.63
CA ARG A 4 -16.15 -9.68 -14.99
C ARG A 4 -15.59 -9.02 -13.73
N LEU A 5 -14.27 -9.04 -13.57
CA LEU A 5 -13.61 -8.31 -12.47
C LEU A 5 -13.87 -6.81 -12.62
N LYS A 6 -14.18 -6.14 -11.50
CA LYS A 6 -14.50 -4.71 -11.44
C LYS A 6 -13.27 -3.81 -11.23
N GLY A 7 -12.06 -4.36 -11.28
CA GLY A 7 -10.85 -3.56 -11.14
C GLY A 7 -9.65 -4.36 -10.64
N ALA A 8 -8.76 -3.67 -9.91
CA ALA A 8 -7.58 -4.24 -9.27
C ALA A 8 -7.60 -3.97 -7.76
N ILE A 9 -6.84 -4.76 -6.99
CA ILE A 9 -6.71 -4.63 -5.54
C ILE A 9 -5.25 -4.45 -5.17
N LEU A 10 -4.98 -3.46 -4.32
CA LEU A 10 -3.72 -3.26 -3.63
C LEU A 10 -3.95 -3.46 -2.13
N ILE A 11 -3.09 -4.23 -1.46
CA ILE A 11 -3.17 -4.50 -0.02
C ILE A 11 -1.89 -3.98 0.61
N ALA A 12 -2.01 -2.93 1.41
CA ALA A 12 -0.92 -2.21 2.07
C ALA A 12 0.33 -2.06 1.18
N PRO A 13 0.21 -1.48 -0.03
CA PRO A 13 1.34 -1.40 -0.96
C PRO A 13 2.44 -0.50 -0.39
N ALA A 14 3.70 -0.85 -0.60
CA ALA A 14 4.81 0.00 -0.18
C ALA A 14 4.73 1.38 -0.85
N ILE A 15 5.10 2.42 -0.09
CA ILE A 15 5.22 3.80 -0.57
C ILE A 15 6.68 4.19 -0.45
N SER A 16 7.25 4.68 -1.55
CA SER A 16 8.61 5.22 -1.53
C SER A 16 8.59 6.63 -0.95
N SER A 17 9.47 6.89 0.01
CA SER A 17 9.72 8.24 0.54
C SER A 17 10.49 9.13 -0.45
N TRP A 18 10.99 8.57 -1.55
CA TRP A 18 11.77 9.28 -2.58
C TRP A 18 10.90 9.89 -3.68
N TRP A 19 9.58 9.72 -3.62
CA TRP A 19 8.64 10.32 -4.58
C TRP A 19 8.57 11.84 -4.40
N PRO A 20 8.95 12.64 -5.43
CA PRO A 20 9.11 14.08 -5.30
C PRO A 20 7.81 14.85 -5.08
N LEU A 21 6.65 14.27 -5.40
CA LEU A 21 5.35 14.93 -5.20
C LEU A 21 4.74 14.69 -3.80
N LEU A 22 5.41 13.92 -2.94
CA LEU A 22 5.03 13.80 -1.54
C LEU A 22 5.49 15.03 -0.75
N PRO A 23 4.62 15.63 0.09
CA PRO A 23 5.02 16.73 0.98
C PRO A 23 6.07 16.28 2.00
N GLU A 24 7.13 17.06 2.16
CA GLU A 24 8.26 16.73 3.04
C GLU A 24 7.85 16.57 4.51
N ASP A 25 6.93 17.41 4.99
CA ASP A 25 6.35 17.34 6.33
C ASP A 25 5.59 16.02 6.55
N LEU A 26 4.86 15.57 5.54
CA LEU A 26 4.12 14.31 5.58
C LEU A 26 5.04 13.08 5.54
N VAL A 27 6.11 13.14 4.74
CA VAL A 27 7.15 12.09 4.72
C VAL A 27 7.86 12.02 6.07
N LYS A 28 8.16 13.17 6.68
CA LYS A 28 8.76 13.24 8.01
C LYS A 28 7.85 12.67 9.08
N GLU A 29 6.57 13.04 9.09
CA GLU A 29 5.57 12.48 10.01
C GLU A 29 5.47 10.96 9.85
N ALA A 30 5.43 10.48 8.61
CA ALA A 30 5.39 9.05 8.30
C ALA A 30 6.64 8.31 8.81
N PHE A 31 7.82 8.92 8.70
CA PHE A 31 9.07 8.35 9.20
C PHE A 31 9.11 8.30 10.74
N GLU A 32 8.75 9.39 11.41
CA GLU A 32 8.75 9.51 12.87
C GLU A 32 7.75 8.56 13.54
N LYS A 33 6.64 8.24 12.86
CA LYS A 33 5.64 7.27 13.33
C LYS A 33 6.07 5.81 13.20
N LYS A 34 7.16 5.49 12.48
CA LYS A 34 7.66 4.10 12.41
C LYS A 34 8.36 3.72 13.70
N GLU A 35 8.08 2.51 14.18
CA GLU A 35 8.77 1.93 15.33
C GLU A 35 10.30 1.95 15.12
N PRO A 36 11.10 2.39 16.13
CA PRO A 36 12.54 2.54 15.99
C PRO A 36 13.27 1.27 15.53
N TRP A 37 12.80 0.09 15.93
CA TRP A 37 13.42 -1.17 15.53
C TRP A 37 13.24 -1.48 14.03
N MET A 38 12.14 -1.03 13.40
CA MET A 38 11.99 -1.11 11.94
C MET A 38 12.92 -0.12 11.23
N GLN A 39 13.12 1.07 11.79
CA GLN A 39 14.10 2.05 11.28
C GLN A 39 15.53 1.49 11.34
N TRP A 40 15.90 0.87 12.46
CA TRP A 40 17.22 0.26 12.66
C TRP A 40 17.44 -0.98 11.81
N ASN A 41 16.44 -1.85 11.63
CA ASN A 41 16.55 -3.00 10.76
C ASN A 41 16.81 -2.53 9.32
N LEU A 42 15.97 -1.66 8.75
CA LEU A 42 16.16 -1.15 7.37
C LEU A 42 17.58 -0.63 7.08
N LEU A 43 18.23 -0.01 8.07
CA LEU A 43 19.61 0.48 7.96
C LEU A 43 20.69 -0.60 8.19
N MET A 44 20.41 -1.62 9.01
CA MET A 44 21.37 -2.64 9.44
C MET A 44 21.29 -3.97 8.65
N GLU A 45 20.20 -4.25 7.92
CA GLU A 45 19.92 -5.57 7.29
C GLU A 45 20.81 -5.91 6.07
N TYR A 46 21.77 -5.08 5.67
CA TYR A 46 22.55 -5.24 4.43
C TYR A 46 23.53 -6.45 4.38
N THR A 47 23.67 -7.29 5.41
CA THR A 47 24.87 -8.17 5.54
C THR A 47 24.69 -9.66 5.84
N LYS A 48 23.53 -10.32 5.59
CA LYS A 48 23.42 -11.80 5.78
C LYS A 48 22.75 -12.54 4.62
N GLN A 49 23.36 -13.64 4.16
CA GLN A 49 23.06 -14.27 2.86
C GLN A 49 21.96 -15.35 2.85
N ARG A 50 21.32 -15.46 1.66
CA ARG A 50 20.31 -16.41 1.14
C ARG A 50 18.83 -15.99 1.21
N VAL A 51 18.10 -16.28 2.30
CA VAL A 51 16.65 -15.91 2.39
C VAL A 51 16.49 -14.44 2.78
N TYR A 52 17.37 -13.98 3.66
CA TYR A 52 17.37 -12.60 4.15
C TYR A 52 17.74 -11.60 3.05
N GLU A 53 18.69 -11.94 2.18
CA GLU A 53 19.04 -11.10 1.02
C GLU A 53 17.86 -10.91 0.05
N SER A 54 17.03 -11.95 -0.17
CA SER A 54 15.82 -11.82 -1.00
C SER A 54 14.85 -10.84 -0.36
N VAL A 55 14.57 -10.99 0.94
CA VAL A 55 13.67 -10.08 1.66
C VAL A 55 14.22 -8.65 1.65
N VAL A 56 15.49 -8.45 1.99
CA VAL A 56 16.12 -7.13 2.01
C VAL A 56 16.10 -6.47 0.62
N ARG A 57 16.32 -7.23 -0.46
CA ARG A 57 16.18 -6.73 -1.83
C ARG A 57 14.73 -6.37 -2.16
N ASP A 58 13.76 -7.17 -1.74
CA ASP A 58 12.34 -6.86 -1.93
C ASP A 58 11.95 -5.58 -1.19
N TYR A 59 12.46 -5.37 0.04
CA TYR A 59 12.31 -4.11 0.78
C TYR A 59 13.01 -2.93 0.08
N MET A 60 14.23 -3.12 -0.41
CA MET A 60 14.94 -2.07 -1.16
C MET A 60 14.21 -1.67 -2.44
N VAL A 61 13.64 -2.62 -3.18
CA VAL A 61 12.84 -2.31 -4.38
C VAL A 61 11.54 -1.63 -3.97
N GLY A 62 10.84 -2.14 -2.94
CA GLY A 62 9.58 -1.59 -2.47
C GLY A 62 9.67 -0.16 -1.92
N PHE A 63 10.76 0.17 -1.21
CA PHE A 63 10.98 1.47 -0.57
C PHE A 63 12.07 2.34 -1.24
N GLY A 64 12.69 1.86 -2.32
CA GLY A 64 13.74 2.56 -3.06
C GLY A 64 13.21 3.63 -4.00
N GLU A 65 14.03 4.07 -4.94
CA GLU A 65 13.59 4.98 -6.01
C GLU A 65 12.77 4.22 -7.06
N TRP A 66 11.67 4.81 -7.51
CA TRP A 66 10.83 4.25 -8.55
C TRP A 66 10.90 5.14 -9.80
N GLU A 67 10.82 4.51 -10.97
CA GLU A 67 10.84 5.20 -12.28
C GLU A 67 9.55 5.99 -12.56
N PHE A 68 8.52 5.82 -11.73
CA PHE A 68 7.26 6.51 -11.85
C PHE A 68 6.82 7.16 -10.54
N GLU A 69 5.99 8.18 -10.69
CA GLU A 69 5.37 8.92 -9.61
C GLU A 69 3.88 8.55 -9.54
N PRO A 70 3.41 7.90 -8.47
CA PRO A 70 2.04 7.41 -8.38
C PRO A 70 0.98 8.50 -8.53
N LEU A 71 1.26 9.73 -8.07
CA LEU A 71 0.33 10.85 -8.16
C LEU A 71 0.14 11.36 -9.60
N GLN A 72 0.98 10.92 -10.54
CA GLN A 72 0.87 11.23 -11.96
C GLN A 72 0.21 10.11 -12.77
N LEU A 73 -0.17 9.01 -12.13
CA LEU A 73 -0.81 7.88 -12.81
C LEU A 73 -2.23 8.26 -13.27
N GLU A 74 -2.48 8.03 -14.55
CA GLU A 74 -3.81 8.12 -15.14
C GLU A 74 -4.71 6.97 -14.67
N ASN A 75 -6.02 7.15 -14.77
CA ASN A 75 -6.98 6.10 -14.43
C ASN A 75 -6.74 4.85 -15.31
N PRO A 76 -6.36 3.70 -14.73
CA PRO A 76 -6.07 2.48 -15.49
C PRO A 76 -7.33 1.80 -16.08
N PHE A 77 -8.52 2.27 -15.72
CA PHE A 77 -9.81 1.74 -16.17
C PHE A 77 -10.62 2.78 -16.96
N PRO A 78 -10.10 3.30 -18.09
CA PRO A 78 -10.84 4.28 -18.90
C PRO A 78 -12.07 3.63 -19.54
N GLY A 79 -13.21 4.31 -19.46
CA GLY A 79 -14.43 3.89 -20.16
C GLY A 79 -15.14 2.66 -19.57
N ILE A 80 -14.68 2.14 -18.43
CA ILE A 80 -15.39 1.12 -17.66
C ILE A 80 -15.59 1.61 -16.23
N ASP A 81 -16.69 1.18 -15.62
CA ASP A 81 -16.96 1.38 -14.19
C ASP A 81 -16.08 0.42 -13.38
N GLY A 82 -14.79 0.76 -13.27
CA GLY A 82 -13.80 0.01 -12.52
C GLY A 82 -12.86 0.93 -11.73
N ALA A 83 -12.31 0.40 -10.65
CA ALA A 83 -11.48 1.14 -9.72
C ALA A 83 -10.32 0.30 -9.17
N VAL A 84 -9.29 0.96 -8.64
CA VAL A 84 -8.27 0.30 -7.83
C VAL A 84 -8.70 0.37 -6.38
N GLN A 85 -8.96 -0.76 -5.75
CA GLN A 85 -9.28 -0.80 -4.32
C GLN A 85 -7.99 -0.93 -3.52
N LEU A 86 -7.73 0.03 -2.65
CA LEU A 86 -6.53 0.08 -1.81
C LEU A 86 -6.93 -0.20 -0.37
N TRP A 87 -6.54 -1.36 0.15
CA TRP A 87 -6.83 -1.80 1.50
C TRP A 87 -5.65 -1.59 2.43
N GLN A 88 -5.87 -1.00 3.59
CA GLN A 88 -4.83 -0.60 4.53
C GLN A 88 -5.27 -0.90 5.97
N GLY A 89 -4.39 -1.48 6.78
CA GLY A 89 -4.61 -1.55 8.22
C GLY A 89 -4.36 -0.17 8.85
N GLY A 90 -5.27 0.31 9.70
CA GLY A 90 -5.18 1.63 10.34
C GLY A 90 -4.10 1.72 11.43
N ALA A 91 -3.62 0.58 11.92
CA ALA A 91 -2.47 0.47 12.83
C ALA A 91 -1.26 -0.16 12.13
N ASP A 92 -1.13 0.01 10.81
CA ASP A 92 0.01 -0.48 10.05
C ASP A 92 1.27 0.36 10.34
N GLU A 93 2.28 -0.30 10.88
CA GLU A 93 3.57 0.30 11.21
C GLU A 93 4.63 0.07 10.11
N ALA A 94 4.38 -0.84 9.17
CA ALA A 94 5.30 -1.15 8.07
C ALA A 94 5.15 -0.14 6.93
N VAL A 95 3.90 0.18 6.57
CA VAL A 95 3.54 1.11 5.50
C VAL A 95 2.77 2.29 6.08
N SER A 96 3.13 3.51 5.64
CA SER A 96 2.52 4.73 6.18
C SER A 96 1.07 4.88 5.76
N VAL A 97 0.15 4.69 6.70
CA VAL A 97 -1.28 4.97 6.54
C VAL A 97 -1.53 6.42 6.11
N VAL A 98 -0.74 7.35 6.64
CA VAL A 98 -0.86 8.78 6.34
C VAL A 98 -0.56 9.06 4.85
N LEU A 99 0.50 8.46 4.31
CA LEU A 99 0.84 8.62 2.88
C LEU A 99 -0.19 7.93 1.98
N GLN A 100 -0.75 6.79 2.41
CA GLN A 100 -1.81 6.11 1.66
C GLN A 100 -3.08 6.96 1.54
N ARG A 101 -3.52 7.57 2.64
CA ARG A 101 -4.66 8.51 2.63
C ARG A 101 -4.41 9.67 1.68
N TYR A 102 -3.23 10.27 1.75
CA TYR A 102 -2.85 11.39 0.89
C TYR A 102 -2.89 11.05 -0.61
N MET A 103 -2.44 9.84 -0.98
CA MET A 103 -2.51 9.35 -2.35
C MET A 103 -3.95 9.07 -2.80
N ALA A 104 -4.73 8.40 -1.95
CA ALA A 104 -6.13 8.10 -2.25
C ALA A 104 -6.97 9.37 -2.47
N ASP A 105 -6.71 10.43 -1.71
CA ASP A 105 -7.40 11.72 -1.86
C ASP A 105 -7.14 12.40 -3.21
N ARG A 106 -6.01 12.09 -3.88
CA ARG A 106 -5.57 12.73 -5.13
C ARG A 106 -5.83 11.89 -6.37
N LEU A 107 -6.02 10.59 -6.20
CA LEU A 107 -6.21 9.64 -7.28
C LEU A 107 -7.68 9.16 -7.25
N PRO A 108 -8.61 9.83 -7.98
CA PRO A 108 -10.06 9.59 -7.85
C PRO A 108 -10.50 8.20 -8.32
N TRP A 109 -9.63 7.49 -9.04
CA TRP A 109 -9.84 6.10 -9.46
C TRP A 109 -9.41 5.08 -8.39
N ILE A 110 -8.87 5.54 -7.26
CA ILE A 110 -8.59 4.73 -6.08
C ILE A 110 -9.80 4.77 -5.13
N GLN A 111 -10.22 3.58 -4.69
CA GLN A 111 -11.18 3.38 -3.61
C GLN A 111 -10.41 2.92 -2.37
N TYR A 112 -10.26 3.80 -1.38
CA TYR A 112 -9.49 3.52 -0.18
C TYR A 112 -10.34 2.86 0.90
N HIS A 113 -9.83 1.77 1.48
CA HIS A 113 -10.45 1.01 2.54
C HIS A 113 -9.47 0.89 3.70
N GLU A 114 -9.79 1.53 4.82
CA GLU A 114 -8.98 1.43 6.03
C GLU A 114 -9.69 0.56 7.06
N VAL A 115 -9.00 -0.48 7.53
CA VAL A 115 -9.50 -1.37 8.58
C VAL A 115 -8.98 -0.86 9.93
N PRO A 116 -9.84 -0.42 10.85
CA PRO A 116 -9.39 0.20 12.10
C PRO A 116 -8.70 -0.81 13.02
N ASN A 117 -7.70 -0.36 13.78
CA ASN A 117 -7.01 -1.10 14.84
C ASN A 117 -6.28 -2.38 14.43
N VAL A 118 -6.06 -2.61 13.13
CA VAL A 118 -5.28 -3.76 12.63
C VAL A 118 -4.01 -3.31 11.93
N GLY A 119 -2.96 -4.11 12.04
CA GLY A 119 -1.64 -3.82 11.45
C GLY A 119 -1.48 -4.32 10.01
N HIS A 120 -0.26 -4.27 9.48
CA HIS A 120 0.09 -4.65 8.09
C HIS A 120 -0.43 -6.03 7.66
N LYS A 121 -0.48 -6.98 8.60
CA LYS A 121 -0.86 -8.37 8.37
C LYS A 121 -2.37 -8.63 8.41
N PHE A 122 -3.21 -7.60 8.46
CA PHE A 122 -4.68 -7.74 8.59
C PHE A 122 -5.28 -8.67 7.52
N ALA A 123 -4.74 -8.66 6.30
CA ALA A 123 -5.22 -9.53 5.21
C ALA A 123 -4.95 -11.03 5.46
N LEU A 124 -4.17 -11.39 6.47
CA LEU A 124 -3.95 -12.78 6.87
C LEU A 124 -5.03 -13.29 7.82
N GLU A 125 -5.81 -12.41 8.45
CA GLU A 125 -6.88 -12.75 9.37
C GLU A 125 -8.07 -13.41 8.66
N ASP A 126 -8.76 -14.30 9.38
CA ASP A 126 -9.90 -15.03 8.84
C ASP A 126 -11.06 -14.08 8.52
N GLY A 127 -11.74 -14.35 7.39
CA GLY A 127 -12.86 -13.53 6.91
C GLY A 127 -12.44 -12.30 6.09
N VAL A 128 -11.30 -11.66 6.38
CA VAL A 128 -10.82 -10.47 5.65
C VAL A 128 -10.56 -10.79 4.18
N LYS A 129 -9.90 -11.93 3.90
CA LYS A 129 -9.61 -12.40 2.54
C LYS A 129 -10.87 -12.56 1.69
N TYR A 130 -11.94 -13.08 2.29
CA TYR A 130 -13.21 -13.26 1.60
C TYR A 130 -13.85 -11.91 1.25
N GLN A 131 -13.78 -10.92 2.15
CA GLN A 131 -14.33 -9.59 1.90
C GLN A 131 -13.56 -8.87 0.78
N ILE A 132 -12.22 -8.88 0.85
CA ILE A 132 -11.35 -8.33 -0.20
C ILE A 132 -11.61 -9.02 -1.55
N PHE A 133 -11.76 -10.35 -1.56
CA PHE A 133 -12.08 -11.06 -2.79
C PHE A 133 -13.47 -10.69 -3.33
N MET A 134 -14.47 -10.57 -2.45
CA MET A 134 -15.83 -10.24 -2.85
C MET A 134 -15.97 -8.81 -3.36
N SER A 135 -15.18 -7.87 -2.83
CA SER A 135 -15.17 -6.50 -3.31
C SER A 135 -14.66 -6.41 -4.77
N MET A 136 -13.73 -7.28 -5.18
CA MET A 136 -13.27 -7.40 -6.58
C MET A 136 -14.39 -7.82 -7.56
N ILE A 137 -15.30 -8.69 -7.09
CA ILE A 137 -16.36 -9.26 -7.91
C ILE A 137 -17.58 -8.33 -7.94
N ARG A 138 -17.89 -7.72 -6.80
CA ARG A 138 -19.12 -6.93 -6.62
C ARG A 138 -18.92 -5.44 -6.90
N GLY A 139 -17.69 -4.95 -6.82
CA GLY A 139 -17.40 -3.51 -6.84
C GLY A 139 -18.01 -2.78 -5.63
N LEU A 140 -18.29 -3.50 -4.55
CA LEU A 140 -18.93 -2.97 -3.35
C LEU A 140 -17.91 -2.77 -2.23
N ILE A 141 -18.13 -1.68 -1.48
CA ILE A 141 -17.48 -1.32 -0.22
C ILE A 141 -18.02 -2.25 0.88
N VAL A 142 -17.12 -2.82 1.69
CA VAL A 142 -17.48 -3.52 2.94
C VAL A 142 -17.06 -2.64 4.11
#